data_AF-A0A970ICF0-F1
#
_entry.id   AF-A0A970ICF0-F1
#
_cell.length_a   1.000
_cell.length_b   1.000
_cell.length_c   1.000
_cell.angle_alpha   90.00
_cell.angle_beta   90.00
_cell.angle_gamma   90.00
#
_symmetry.space_group_name_H-M   'P 1'
#
loop_
_entity.id
_entity.type
_entity.pdbx_description
1 polymer ?
#
loop_
_entity_poly.entity_id
_entity_poly.type
_entity_poly.pdbx_seq_one_letter_code
_entity_poly.pdbx_strand_id
1 'polypeptide(L)' 'EPGLIASMAAAGVAAGVDGIFVETHPRPQEALSDGSNMLPLDRMDDMIRRIVAFRQAYVKLNKEIQETAQ' A
#
# COMPACT_ATOMS: atom_id res chain seq x y z
N GLU A 1 -13.92 -4.74 3.33
CA GLU A 1 -14.36 -3.49 2.66
C GLU A 1 -13.25 -3.03 1.70
N PRO A 2 -13.37 -3.31 0.39
CA PRO A 2 -12.27 -3.09 -0.56
C PRO A 2 -11.81 -1.63 -0.67
N GLY A 3 -12.68 -0.67 -0.33
CA GLY A 3 -12.39 0.77 -0.39
C GLY A 3 -11.28 1.21 0.55
N LEU A 4 -11.04 0.50 1.66
CA LEU A 4 -10.02 0.87 2.64
C LEU A 4 -8.62 0.32 2.33
N ILE A 5 -8.51 -0.70 1.46
CA ILE A 5 -7.24 -1.43 1.21
C ILE A 5 -6.12 -0.45 0.85
N ALA A 6 -6.35 0.43 -0.13
CA ALA A 6 -5.35 1.39 -0.59
C ALA A 6 -4.97 2.43 0.49
N SER A 7 -5.94 2.88 1.29
CA SER A 7 -5.72 3.85 2.37
C SER A 7 -4.92 3.22 3.50
N MET A 8 -5.23 1.98 3.89
CA MET A 8 -4.49 1.24 4.92
C MET A 8 -3.07 0.90 4.47
N ALA A 9 -2.88 0.47 3.21
CA ALA A 9 -1.56 0.22 2.65
C ALA A 9 -0.69 1.49 2.66
N ALA A 10 -1.25 2.63 2.25
CA ALA A 10 -0.56 3.92 2.30
C ALA A 10 -0.20 4.33 3.74
N ALA A 11 -1.12 4.14 4.69
CA ALA A 11 -0.86 4.42 6.11
C ALA A 11 0.27 3.56 6.68
N GLY A 12 0.28 2.25 6.38
CA GLY A 12 1.36 1.35 6.79
C GLY A 12 2.72 1.77 6.23
N VAL A 13 2.78 2.08 4.93
CA VAL A 13 4.04 2.54 4.30
C VAL A 13 4.50 3.89 4.87
N ALA A 14 3.59 4.82 5.13
CA ALA A 14 3.92 6.09 5.77
C ALA A 14 4.44 5.90 7.21
N ALA A 15 3.96 4.86 7.92
CA ALA A 15 4.45 4.47 9.23
C ALA A 15 5.80 3.71 9.20
N GLY A 16 6.30 3.34 8.02
CA GLY A 16 7.64 2.78 7.84
C GLY A 16 7.72 1.27 7.73
N VAL A 17 6.63 0.56 7.43
CA VAL A 17 6.70 -0.90 7.20
C VAL A 17 7.61 -1.26 6.03
N ASP A 18 8.19 -2.46 6.07
CA ASP A 18 9.09 -2.98 5.03
C ASP A 18 8.35 -3.62 3.86
N GLY A 19 7.10 -4.04 4.06
CA GLY A 19 6.32 -4.72 3.05
C GLY A 19 4.82 -4.62 3.28
N ILE A 20 4.08 -4.84 2.21
CA ILE A 20 2.62 -4.90 2.20
C ILE A 20 2.21 -6.20 1.51
N PHE A 21 1.23 -6.89 2.09
CA PHE A 21 0.59 -8.06 1.49
C PHE A 21 -0.84 -7.69 1.08
N VAL A 22 -1.20 -7.95 -0.17
CA VAL A 22 -2.53 -7.65 -0.73
C VAL A 22 -2.95 -8.81 -1.62
N GLU A 23 -4.16 -9.32 -1.38
CA GLU A 23 -4.83 -10.27 -2.26
C GLU A 23 -5.61 -9.53 -3.34
N THR A 24 -5.68 -10.12 -4.53
CA THR A 24 -6.33 -9.50 -5.68
C THR A 24 -7.01 -10.52 -6.57
N HIS A 25 -8.02 -10.09 -7.30
CA HIS A 25 -8.69 -10.90 -8.31
C HIS A 25 -9.21 -10.01 -9.45
N PRO A 26 -9.21 -10.49 -10.72
CA PRO A 26 -9.81 -9.73 -11.83
C PRO A 26 -11.29 -9.42 -11.61
N ARG A 27 -12.00 -10.30 -10.89
CA ARG A 27 -13.43 -10.22 -10.60
C ARG A 27 -13.69 -10.67 -9.15
N PRO A 28 -13.45 -9.85 -8.12
CA PRO A 28 -13.50 -10.29 -6.71
C PRO A 28 -14.80 -10.99 -6.32
N GLN A 29 -15.93 -10.62 -6.92
CA GLN A 29 -17.23 -11.26 -6.74
C GLN A 29 -17.31 -12.73 -7.20
N GLU A 30 -16.37 -13.19 -8.02
CA GLU A 30 -16.25 -14.57 -8.50
C GLU A 30 -15.14 -15.35 -7.79
N ALA A 31 -14.47 -14.73 -6.80
CA ALA A 31 -13.44 -15.42 -6.04
C ALA A 31 -14.06 -16.57 -5.23
N LEU A 32 -13.41 -17.74 -5.26
CA LEU A 32 -13.85 -18.93 -4.52
C LEU A 32 -13.70 -18.78 -3.00
N SER A 33 -12.94 -17.77 -2.56
CA SER A 33 -12.65 -17.43 -1.17
C SER A 33 -12.31 -15.95 -1.09
N ASP A 34 -12.72 -15.29 0.00
CA ASP A 34 -12.29 -13.94 0.42
C ASP A 34 -12.43 -12.79 -0.59
N GLY A 35 -13.30 -12.93 -1.58
CA GLY A 35 -13.54 -11.89 -2.60
C GLY A 35 -13.90 -10.50 -2.06
N SER A 36 -14.59 -10.41 -0.91
CA SER A 36 -14.93 -9.14 -0.25
C SER A 36 -13.72 -8.41 0.39
N ASN A 37 -12.59 -9.09 0.50
CA ASN A 37 -11.31 -8.59 1.03
C ASN A 37 -10.23 -8.42 -0.05
N MET A 38 -10.51 -8.79 -1.29
CA MET A 38 -9.58 -8.64 -2.41
C MET A 38 -9.69 -7.26 -3.07
N LEU A 39 -8.55 -6.70 -3.44
CA LEU A 39 -8.50 -5.52 -4.31
C LEU A 39 -8.80 -5.96 -5.76
N PRO A 40 -9.70 -5.29 -6.50
CA PRO A 40 -9.81 -5.49 -7.95
C PRO A 40 -8.45 -5.31 -8.64
N LEU A 41 -8.07 -6.28 -9.49
CA LEU A 41 -6.72 -6.31 -10.10
C LEU A 41 -6.39 -5.06 -10.91
N ASP A 42 -7.39 -4.48 -11.59
CA ASP A 42 -7.27 -3.24 -12.36
C ASP A 42 -6.92 -2.02 -11.51
N ARG A 43 -7.17 -2.05 -10.19
CA ARG A 43 -6.82 -0.99 -9.24
C ARG A 43 -5.44 -1.16 -8.60
N MET A 44 -4.74 -2.26 -8.88
CA MET A 44 -3.46 -2.56 -8.25
C MET A 44 -2.38 -1.53 -8.64
N ASP A 45 -2.30 -1.12 -9.92
CA ASP A 45 -1.29 -0.16 -10.40
C ASP A 45 -1.42 1.20 -9.67
N ASP A 46 -2.64 1.72 -9.56
CA ASP A 46 -2.92 2.97 -8.86
C ASP A 46 -2.52 2.90 -7.38
N MET A 47 -2.84 1.79 -6.71
CA MET A 47 -2.45 1.58 -5.32
C MET A 47 -0.92 1.52 -5.18
N ILE A 48 -0.22 0.78 -6.05
CA ILE A 48 1.24 0.65 -6.02
C ILE A 48 1.90 2.02 -6.23
N ARG A 49 1.48 2.80 -7.23
CA ARG A 49 2.00 4.15 -7.47
C ARG A 49 1.86 5.03 -6.23
N ARG A 50 0.70 4.96 -5.57
CA ARG A 50 0.44 5.72 -4.34
C ARG A 50 1.40 5.31 -3.22
N ILE A 51 1.51 4.02 -2.91
CA ILE A 51 2.36 3.58 -1.79
C ILE A 51 3.86 3.77 -2.08
N VAL A 52 4.31 3.67 -3.34
CA VAL A 52 5.69 3.98 -3.73
C VAL A 52 6.02 5.45 -3.45
N ALA A 53 5.11 6.37 -3.75
CA ALA A 53 5.30 7.79 -3.43
C ALA A 53 5.44 8.01 -1.91
N PHE A 54 4.63 7.34 -1.08
CA PHE A 54 4.78 7.39 0.38
C PHE A 54 6.11 6.80 0.85
N ARG A 55 6.56 5.67 0.29
CA ARG A 55 7.86 5.06 0.66
C ARG A 55 9.02 5.98 0.33
N GLN A 56 9.00 6.62 -0.84
CA GLN A 56 10.03 7.58 -1.23
C GLN A 56 10.08 8.77 -0.27
N ALA A 57 8.92 9.31 0.12
CA ALA A 57 8.84 10.39 1.10
C ALA A 57 9.39 9.96 2.48
N TYR A 58 9.00 8.77 2.95
CA TYR A 58 9.49 8.20 4.21
C TYR A 58 11.02 8.04 4.23
N VAL A 59 11.60 7.44 3.17
CA VAL A 59 13.05 7.25 3.05
C VAL A 59 13.79 8.58 3.03
N LYS A 60 13.27 9.56 2.28
CA LYS A 60 13.85 10.91 2.23
C LYS A 60 13.86 11.58 3.61
N LEU A 61 12.71 11.61 4.29
CA LEU A 61 12.57 12.23 5.60
C LEU A 61 13.51 11.58 6.63
N ASN A 62 13.58 10.25 6.66
CA ASN A 62 14.48 9.56 7.58
C ASN A 62 15.94 9.91 7.32
N LYS A 63 16.35 10.03 6.05
CA LYS A 63 17.71 10.46 5.71
C LYS A 63 18.02 11.86 6.25
N GLU A 64 17.11 12.82 6.03
CA GLU A 64 17.26 14.21 6.51
C GLU A 64 17.32 14.29 8.04
N ILE A 65 16.52 13.48 8.74
CA ILE A 65 16.55 13.40 10.21
C ILE A 65 17.91 12.88 10.70
N GLN A 66 18.45 11.83 10.07
CA GLN A 66 19.77 11.29 10.44
C GLN A 66 20.90 12.29 10.19
N GLU A 67 20.84 13.05 9.10
CA GLU A 67 21.82 14.10 8.78
C GLU A 67 21.76 15.27 9.77
N THR A 68 20.57 15.63 10.27
CA THR A 68 20.40 16.73 11.24
C THR A 68 20.80 16.34 12.66
N ALA A 69 20.77 15.04 12.98
CA ALA A 69 21.13 14.52 14.30
C ALA A 69 22.65 14.36 14.50
N GLN A 70 23.45 14.61 13.47
CA GLN A 70 24.92 14.61 13.49
C GLN A 70 25.48 16.04 13.62
#